data_AF-A0A9E3TJU0-F1
#
_entry.id   AF-A0A9E3TJU0-F1
#
_cell.length_a   1.000
_cell.length_b   1.000
_cell.length_c   1.000
_cell.angle_alpha   90.00
_cell.angle_beta   90.00
_cell.angle_gamma   90.00
#
_symmetry.space_group_name_H-M   'P 1'
#
loop_
_entity.id
_entity.type
_entity.pdbx_description
1 polymer ?
#
loop_
_entity_poly.entity_id
_entity_poly.type
_entity_poly.pdbx_seq_one_letter_code
_entity_poly.pdbx_strand_id
1 'polypeptide(L)'
;MALSTDLKNASHPGQTSSTVDDIEREVEKRLHFSQHAGLRHITYRIDGGTVVLHGRVPSYYLKQLAQVKVTCVPGVECVENRIEVAVN
;
A
#
# COMPACT_ATOMS: atom_id res chain seq x y z
N MET A 1 18.27 26.73 -23.49
CA MET A 1 17.02 25.95 -23.60
C MET A 1 17.31 24.55 -23.11
N ALA A 2 17.03 24.26 -21.83
CA ALA A 2 17.04 22.90 -21.32
C ALA A 2 15.76 22.72 -20.50
N LEU A 3 14.99 21.71 -20.90
CA LEU A 3 13.64 21.40 -20.45
C LEU A 3 13.75 20.59 -19.14
N SER A 4 13.58 21.23 -17.99
CA SER A 4 13.50 20.54 -16.70
C SER A 4 12.08 20.05 -16.50
N THR A 5 11.79 18.81 -16.89
CA THR A 5 10.61 18.08 -16.44
C THR A 5 11.07 16.94 -15.57
N ASP A 6 11.41 17.25 -14.32
CA ASP A 6 11.57 16.24 -13.28
C ASP A 6 10.49 16.49 -12.22
N LEU A 7 9.39 15.73 -12.34
CA LEU A 7 8.34 15.67 -11.33
C LEU A 7 7.84 14.24 -11.18
N LYS A 8 8.76 13.27 -11.11
CA LYS A 8 8.45 11.89 -10.70
C LYS A 8 8.82 11.73 -9.22
N ASN A 9 8.11 12.49 -8.38
CA ASN A 9 7.87 12.32 -6.94
C ASN A 9 8.66 11.17 -6.27
N ALA A 10 9.98 11.31 -6.18
CA ALA A 10 10.83 10.48 -5.36
C ALA A 10 10.74 11.05 -3.94
N SER A 11 9.75 10.59 -3.18
CA SER A 11 9.62 10.86 -1.76
C SER A 11 10.76 10.17 -1.01
N HIS A 12 11.94 10.77 -0.98
CA HIS A 12 12.97 10.50 0.02
C HIS A 12 13.74 11.80 0.31
N PRO A 13 13.34 12.53 1.35
CA PRO A 13 14.33 12.83 2.38
C PRO A 13 13.72 12.81 3.80
N GLY A 14 14.38 12.13 4.75
CA GLY A 14 14.09 12.34 6.17
C GLY A 14 14.31 11.12 7.04
N GLN A 15 15.56 10.88 7.43
CA GLN A 15 15.81 10.12 8.66
C GLN A 15 15.24 10.94 9.82
N THR A 16 14.16 10.47 10.50
CA THR A 16 13.82 10.61 11.94
C THR A 16 12.37 10.13 12.18
N SER A 17 12.15 8.89 12.66
CA SER A 17 10.97 8.37 13.43
C SER A 17 10.70 6.88 13.14
N SER A 18 11.48 6.01 13.78
CA SER A 18 11.78 4.60 13.45
C SER A 18 10.67 3.54 13.63
N THR A 19 9.42 3.77 13.19
CA THR A 19 8.40 2.69 13.26
C THR A 19 7.36 2.78 12.16
N VAL A 20 6.80 3.96 11.90
CA VAL A 20 5.72 4.14 10.91
C VAL A 20 6.25 4.03 9.47
N ASP A 21 7.43 4.60 9.20
CA ASP A 21 8.09 4.51 7.88
C ASP A 21 8.46 3.06 7.51
N ASP A 22 8.84 2.24 8.49
CA ASP A 22 9.10 0.81 8.29
C ASP A 22 7.83 0.03 7.94
N ILE A 23 6.70 0.36 8.56
CA ILE A 23 5.39 -0.21 8.23
C ILE A 23 5.00 0.19 6.80
N GLU A 24 5.11 1.48 6.44
CA GLU A 24 4.79 1.98 5.10
C GLU A 24 5.62 1.26 4.04
N ARG A 25 6.94 1.16 4.23
CA ARG A 25 7.84 0.49 3.29
C ARG A 25 7.56 -1.01 3.16
N GLU A 26 7.26 -1.71 4.26
CA GLU A 26 6.93 -3.14 4.21
C GLU A 26 5.56 -3.39 3.56
N VAL A 27 4.56 -2.54 3.85
CA VAL A 27 3.24 -2.58 3.18
C VAL A 27 3.40 -2.32 1.68
N GLU A 28 4.12 -1.26 1.31
CA GLU A 28 4.39 -0.92 -0.09
C GLU A 28 5.04 -2.10 -0.81
N LYS A 29 6.12 -2.65 -0.24
CA LYS A 29 6.84 -3.77 -0.81
C LYS A 29 5.90 -4.96 -0.99
N ARG A 30 5.05 -5.30 -0.03
CA ARG A 30 4.16 -6.47 -0.16
C ARG A 30 3.04 -6.30 -1.18
N LEU A 31 2.54 -5.07 -1.36
CA LEU A 31 1.54 -4.74 -2.38
C LEU A 31 2.18 -4.62 -3.77
N HIS A 32 3.25 -3.85 -3.92
CA HIS A 32 3.92 -3.60 -5.20
C HIS A 32 4.68 -4.80 -5.74
N PHE A 33 5.29 -5.61 -4.87
CA PHE A 33 5.98 -6.84 -5.27
C PHE A 33 5.02 -8.02 -5.49
N SER A 34 3.71 -7.79 -5.36
CA SER A 34 2.72 -8.82 -5.61
C SER A 34 2.53 -9.06 -7.11
N GLN A 35 2.60 -10.31 -7.56
CA GLN A 35 2.38 -10.70 -8.96
C GLN A 35 0.93 -10.52 -9.45
N HIS A 36 0.03 -10.04 -8.59
CA HIS A 36 -1.36 -9.78 -8.93
C HIS A 36 -1.52 -8.34 -9.38
N ALA A 37 -1.73 -8.12 -10.68
CA ALA A 37 -1.95 -6.79 -11.26
C ALA A 37 -3.09 -6.02 -10.57
N GLY A 38 -4.14 -6.73 -10.11
CA GLY A 38 -5.24 -6.12 -9.35
C GLY A 38 -4.83 -5.53 -8.00
N LEU A 39 -3.74 -6.00 -7.38
CA LEU A 39 -3.21 -5.43 -6.14
C LEU A 39 -2.35 -4.18 -6.38
N ARG A 40 -1.86 -3.97 -7.60
CA ARG A 40 -0.98 -2.85 -7.96
C ARG A 40 -1.72 -1.52 -8.10
N HIS A 41 -3.04 -1.57 -8.22
CA HIS A 41 -3.94 -0.40 -8.28
C HIS A 41 -4.57 -0.07 -6.91
N ILE A 42 -4.20 -0.81 -5.87
CA ILE A 42 -4.68 -0.57 -4.51
C ILE A 42 -3.85 0.55 -3.89
N THR A 43 -4.54 1.54 -3.35
CA THR A 43 -3.96 2.59 -2.52
C THR A 43 -4.15 2.22 -1.04
N TYR A 44 -3.25 2.71 -0.20
CA TYR A 44 -3.33 2.48 1.23
C TYR A 44 -3.05 3.77 2.01
N ARG A 45 -3.49 3.81 3.26
CA ARG A 45 -3.19 4.88 4.22
C ARG A 45 -2.87 4.26 5.56
N ILE A 46 -1.82 4.75 6.21
CA ILE A 46 -1.40 4.27 7.54
C ILE A 46 -1.60 5.41 8.54
N ASP A 47 -2.23 5.09 9.67
CA ASP A 47 -2.47 6.02 10.78
C ASP A 47 -2.08 5.32 12.10
N GLY A 48 -0.86 5.60 12.58
CA GLY A 48 -0.26 5.01 13.78
C GLY A 48 0.02 3.50 13.66
N GLY A 49 -1.04 2.70 13.71
CA GLY A 49 -1.06 1.24 13.55
C GLY A 49 -2.27 0.73 12.74
N THR A 50 -3.14 1.63 12.27
CA THR A 50 -4.29 1.27 11.44
C THR A 50 -3.95 1.47 9.96
N VAL A 51 -4.09 0.41 9.17
CA VAL A 51 -3.88 0.45 7.72
C VAL A 51 -5.22 0.36 7.00
N VAL A 52 -5.56 1.40 6.24
CA VAL A 52 -6.78 1.45 5.44
C VAL A 52 -6.44 1.16 3.98
N LEU A 53 -7.04 0.11 3.42
CA LEU A 53 -6.83 -0.32 2.03
C LEU A 53 -7.99 0.12 1.15
N HIS A 54 -7.69 0.75 0.02
CA HIS A 54 -8.64 1.27 -0.95
C HIS A 54 -8.31 0.80 -2.37
N GLY A 55 -9.32 0.59 -3.20
CA GLY A 55 -9.13 0.26 -4.61
C GLY A 55 -10.19 -0.68 -5.14
N ARG A 56 -9.99 -1.17 -6.36
CA ARG A 56 -10.85 -2.17 -7.00
C ARG A 56 -10.08 -3.40 -7.38
N VAL A 57 -10.64 -4.57 -7.06
CA VAL A 57 -10.11 -5.86 -7.47
C VAL A 57 -11.17 -6.69 -8.18
N PRO A 58 -10.79 -7.56 -9.13
CA PRO A 58 -11.74 -8.41 -9.85
C PRO A 58 -12.26 -9.59 -9.04
N SER A 59 -11.75 -9.83 -7.82
CA SER A 59 -12.13 -11.01 -7.03
C SER A 59 -12.00 -10.78 -5.52
N TYR A 60 -12.95 -11.35 -4.76
CA TYR A 60 -12.90 -11.38 -3.29
C TYR A 60 -11.62 -12.01 -2.74
N TYR A 61 -11.07 -12.99 -3.46
CA TYR A 61 -9.77 -13.59 -3.12
C TYR A 61 -8.66 -12.54 -3.02
N LEU A 62 -8.56 -11.63 -4.00
CA LEU A 62 -7.55 -10.57 -3.98
C LEU A 62 -7.82 -9.56 -2.86
N LYS A 63 -9.09 -9.26 -2.59
CA LYS A 63 -9.49 -8.40 -1.47
C LYS A 63 -9.00 -8.98 -0.14
N GLN A 64 -9.22 -10.27 0.11
CA GLN A 64 -8.73 -10.94 1.32
C GLN A 64 -7.20 -11.02 1.34
N LEU A 65 -6.58 -11.35 0.20
CA LEU A 65 -5.13 -11.45 0.09
C LEU A 65 -4.43 -10.13 0.44
N ALA A 66 -4.97 -8.99 -0.01
CA ALA A 66 -4.47 -7.67 0.33
C ALA A 66 -4.47 -7.43 1.84
N GLN A 67 -5.59 -7.73 2.50
CA GLN A 67 -5.72 -7.58 3.94
C GLN A 67 -4.76 -8.49 4.70
N VAL A 68 -4.66 -9.77 4.35
CA VAL A 68 -3.76 -10.72 5.02
C VAL A 68 -2.30 -10.28 4.88
N LYS A 69 -1.89 -9.83 3.69
CA LYS A 69 -0.52 -9.35 3.45
C LYS A 69 -0.13 -8.20 4.37
N VAL A 70 -1.07 -7.29 4.60
CA VAL A 70 -0.90 -6.08 5.41
C VAL A 70 -0.99 -6.42 6.90
N THR A 71 -1.93 -7.28 7.30
CA THR A 71 -2.01 -7.80 8.67
C THR A 71 -0.73 -8.51 9.11
N CYS A 72 -0.03 -9.19 8.20
CA CYS A 72 1.26 -9.82 8.52
C CYS A 72 2.42 -8.82 8.66
N VAL A 73 2.20 -7.51 8.51
CA VAL A 73 3.26 -6.50 8.67
C VAL A 73 3.44 -6.21 10.17
N PRO A 74 4.67 -6.32 10.71
CA PRO A 74 4.92 -5.98 12.10
C PRO A 74 4.65 -4.49 12.34
N GLY A 75 3.85 -4.17 13.37
CA GLY A 75 3.42 -2.80 13.69
C GLY A 75 2.01 -2.45 13.18
N VAL A 76 1.38 -3.33 12.41
CA VAL A 76 -0.04 -3.19 12.04
C VAL A 76 -0.92 -3.74 13.16
N GLU A 77 -1.69 -2.87 13.79
CA GLU A 77 -2.65 -3.20 14.85
C GLU A 77 -4.04 -3.45 14.27
N CYS A 78 -4.44 -2.69 13.25
CA CYS A 78 -5.74 -2.79 12.61
C CYS A 78 -5.63 -2.68 11.09
N VAL A 79 -6.45 -3.45 10.37
CA VAL A 79 -6.54 -3.35 8.91
C VAL A 79 -7.98 -3.13 8.50
N GLU A 80 -8.25 -1.97 7.90
CA GLU A 80 -9.55 -1.63 7.36
C GLU A 80 -9.57 -1.85 5.85
N ASN A 81 -10.28 -2.90 5.42
CA ASN A 81 -10.33 -3.30 4.03
C ASN A 81 -11.52 -2.66 3.30
N ARG A 82 -11.29 -1.48 2.71
CA ARG A 82 -12.26 -0.75 1.87
C ARG A 82 -12.08 -1.03 0.38
N ILE A 83 -11.47 -2.16 0.03
CA ILE A 83 -11.34 -2.57 -1.37
C ILE A 83 -12.71 -3.00 -1.89
N GLU A 84 -13.11 -2.47 -3.04
CA GLU A 84 -14.32 -2.84 -3.76
C GLU A 84 -14.03 -4.03 -4.68
N VAL A 85 -14.94 -5.01 -4.71
CA VAL A 85 -14.84 -6.10 -5.68
C VAL A 85 -15.72 -5.76 -6.86
N ALA A 86 -15.11 -5.50 -8.01
CA ALA A 86 -15.79 -5.21 -9.25
C ALA A 86 -15.33 -6.23 -10.30
N VAL A 87 -16.22 -7.16 -10.65
CA VAL A 87 -16.01 -8.04 -11.81
C VAL A 87 -16.06 -7.16 -13.06
N ASN A 88 -14.94 -7.09 -13.77
CA ASN A 88 -14.84 -6.42 -15.06
C ASN A 88 -14.90 -7.43 -16.20
#